data_AF-A0A0T9MAB0-F1
#
_entry.id   AF-A0A0T9MAB0-F1
#
_cell.length_a   1.000
_cell.length_b   1.000
_cell.length_c   1.000
_cell.angle_alpha   90.00
_cell.angle_beta   90.00
_cell.angle_gamma   90.00
#
_symmetry.space_group_name_H-M   'P 1'
#
loop_
_entity.id
_entity.type
_entity.pdbx_description
1 polymer ?
#
loop_
_entity_poly.entity_id
_entity_poly.type
_entity_poly.pdbx_seq_one_letter_code
_entity_poly.pdbx_strand_id
1 'polypeptide(L)' 'MLAIRQIHHIAIIGSDYQASKKFYCEVLGFTLISEVYREERGSWKADLALNG' A
#
# COMPACT_ATOMS: atom_id res chain seq x y z
N MET A 1 25.36 16.11 3.28
CA MET A 1 24.66 14.87 2.88
C MET A 1 23.25 14.94 3.45
N LEU A 2 22.23 14.66 2.63
CA LEU A 2 20.86 14.49 3.12
C LEU A 2 20.71 13.05 3.64
N ALA A 3 20.25 12.90 4.88
CA ALA A 3 19.97 11.61 5.48
C ALA A 3 18.49 11.23 5.27
N ILE A 4 18.23 9.95 4.98
CA ILE A 4 16.87 9.40 4.98
C ILE A 4 16.37 9.38 6.42
N ARG A 5 15.20 9.98 6.68
CA ARG A 5 14.64 10.11 8.02
C ARG A 5 13.62 9.03 8.35
N GLN A 6 12.74 8.72 7.40
CA GLN A 6 11.66 7.75 7.58
C GLN A 6 11.13 7.23 6.25
N ILE A 7 10.37 6.16 6.32
CA ILE A 7 9.62 5.61 5.18
C ILE A 7 8.27 6.32 5.13
N HIS A 8 8.02 7.05 4.05
CA HIS A 8 6.78 7.83 3.90
C HIS A 8 5.58 6.95 3.51
N HIS A 9 5.76 6.04 2.55
CA HIS A 9 4.74 5.06 2.16
C HIS A 9 5.38 3.81 1.55
N ILE A 10 4.58 2.75 1.42
CA ILE A 10 4.92 1.52 0.70
C ILE A 10 3.91 1.27 -0.41
N ALA A 11 4.35 0.60 -1.48
CA ALA A 11 3.47 0.15 -2.56
C ALA A 11 3.38 -1.38 -2.50
N ILE A 12 2.17 -1.92 -2.47
CA ILE A 12 1.91 -3.36 -2.45
C ILE A 12 1.19 -3.79 -3.71
N ILE A 13 1.47 -5.02 -4.16
CA ILE A 13 0.78 -5.69 -5.24
C ILE A 13 0.23 -6.99 -4.67
N GLY A 14 -1.09 -7.10 -4.59
CA GLY A 14 -1.77 -8.27 -4.02
C GLY A 14 -2.51 -9.06 -5.08
N SER A 15 -2.47 -10.40 -4.97
CA SER A 15 -3.32 -11.31 -5.74
C SER A 15 -4.76 -11.29 -5.21
N ASP A 16 -4.93 -11.38 -3.88
CA ASP A 16 -6.20 -11.10 -3.19
C ASP A 16 -6.13 -9.68 -2.62
N TYR A 17 -6.66 -8.74 -3.40
CA TYR A 17 -6.55 -7.33 -3.08
C TYR A 17 -7.42 -6.92 -1.88
N GLN A 18 -8.63 -7.47 -1.76
CA GLN A 18 -9.54 -7.12 -0.68
C GLN A 18 -9.01 -7.62 0.66
N ALA A 19 -8.53 -8.87 0.73
CA ALA A 19 -7.92 -9.39 1.95
C ALA A 19 -6.68 -8.58 2.36
N SER A 20 -5.84 -8.24 1.36
CA SER A 20 -4.64 -7.42 1.58
C SER A 20 -5.02 -6.02 2.11
N LYS A 21 -5.93 -5.31 1.43
CA LYS A 21 -6.38 -3.97 1.83
C LYS A 21 -6.94 -3.96 3.25
N LYS A 22 -7.76 -4.95 3.60
CA LYS A 22 -8.31 -5.12 4.95
C LYS A 22 -7.19 -5.28 5.98
N PHE A 23 -6.25 -6.19 5.73
CA PHE A 23 -5.14 -6.41 6.65
C PHE A 23 -4.30 -5.14 6.86
N TYR A 24 -3.88 -4.47 5.80
CA TYR A 24 -3.03 -3.29 5.92
C TYR A 24 -3.77 -2.09 6.51
N CYS A 25 -5.03 -1.84 6.15
CA CYS A 25 -5.77 -0.67 6.62
C CYS A 25 -6.46 -0.88 7.97
N GLU A 26 -7.12 -2.03 8.17
CA GLU A 26 -7.94 -2.26 9.38
C GLU A 26 -7.16 -2.94 10.49
N VAL A 27 -6.23 -3.86 10.17
CA VAL A 27 -5.47 -4.59 11.19
C VAL A 27 -4.19 -3.84 11.56
N LEU A 28 -3.43 -3.40 10.57
CA LEU A 28 -2.18 -2.65 10.80
C LEU A 28 -2.40 -1.14 10.92
N GLY A 29 -3.57 -0.63 10.56
CA GLY A 29 -3.91 0.79 10.69
C GLY A 29 -3.25 1.70 9.65
N PHE A 30 -2.67 1.17 8.56
CA PHE A 30 -2.06 1.99 7.52
C PHE A 30 -3.12 2.79 6.75
N THR A 31 -2.70 3.94 6.22
CA THR A 31 -3.62 4.81 5.47
C THR A 31 -3.49 4.53 3.98
N LEU A 32 -4.59 4.14 3.33
CA LEU A 32 -4.61 4.01 1.87
C LEU A 32 -4.50 5.39 1.22
N ILE A 33 -3.44 5.60 0.45
CA ILE A 33 -3.20 6.82 -0.31
C ILE A 33 -3.82 6.69 -1.71
N SER A 34 -3.55 5.59 -2.39
CA SER A 34 -4.04 5.35 -3.74
C SER A 34 -4.19 3.85 -4.03
N GLU A 35 -5.14 3.48 -4.88
CA GLU A 35 -5.27 2.14 -5.41
C GLU A 35 -5.58 2.16 -6.90
N VAL A 36 -4.94 1.28 -7.66
CA VAL A 36 -5.09 1.19 -9.12
C VAL A 36 -5.17 -0.27 -9.54
N TYR A 37 -6.21 -0.60 -10.31
CA TYR A 37 -6.29 -1.87 -11.02
C TYR A 37 -5.45 -1.81 -12.30
N ARG A 38 -4.59 -2.80 -12.50
CA ARG A 38 -3.73 -2.92 -13.68
C ARG A 38 -4.24 -4.05 -14.55
N GLU A 39 -5.05 -3.69 -15.55
CA GLU A 39 -5.73 -4.64 -16.44
C GLU A 39 -4.76 -5.58 -17.15
N GLU A 40 -3.65 -5.05 -17.68
CA GLU A 40 -2.61 -5.82 -18.40
C GLU A 40 -2.02 -6.96 -17.56
N ARG A 41 -2.07 -6.84 -16.23
CA ARG A 41 -1.49 -7.82 -15.28
C ARG A 41 -2.53 -8.46 -14.37
N GLY A 42 -3.83 -8.14 -14.54
CA GLY A 42 -4.91 -8.63 -13.69
C GLY A 42 -4.64 -8.46 -12.19
N SER A 43 -4.03 -7.35 -11.77
CA SER A 43 -3.59 -7.16 -10.38
C SER A 43 -3.83 -5.75 -9.87
N TRP A 44 -3.99 -5.63 -8.55
CA TRP A 44 -4.15 -4.34 -7.89
C TRP A 44 -2.83 -3.86 -7.31
N LYS A 45 -2.58 -2.55 -7.42
CA LYS A 45 -1.51 -1.85 -6.71
C LYS A 45 -2.13 -0.91 -5.70
N ALA A 46 -1.68 -0.96 -4.44
CA ALA A 46 -2.06 0.00 -3.42
C ALA A 46 -0.84 0.69 -2.83
N ASP A 47 -0.94 2.00 -2.68
CA ASP A 47 0.06 2.81 -1.98
C ASP A 47 -0.48 3.13 -0.57
N LEU A 48 0.30 2.80 0.45
CA LEU A 48 -0.10 2.83 1.87
C LEU A 48 0.89 3.67 2.68
N ALA A 49 0.38 4.66 3.42
CA ALA A 49 1.17 5.41 4.39
C ALA A 49 1.35 4.60 5.68
N LEU A 50 2.56 4.64 6.24
CA LEU A 50 2.91 3.91 7.47
C LEU A 50 2.64 4.70 8.76
N ASN A 51 2.01 5.87 8.66
CA ASN A 51 1.72 6.80 9.76
C ASN A 51 2.98 7.17 10.59
N GLY A 52 4.14 7.30 9.94
CA GLY A 52 5.41 7.73 10.53
C GLY A 52 5.73 9.20 10.26
#